data_AF-A0A8T7BQL5-F1
#
_entry.id   AF-A0A8T7BQL5-F1
#
_cell.length_a   1.000
_cell.length_b   1.000
_cell.length_c   1.000
_cell.angle_alpha   90.00
_cell.angle_beta   90.00
_cell.angle_gamma   90.00
#
_symmetry.space_group_name_H-M   'P 1'
#
loop_
_entity.id
_entity.type
_entity.pdbx_description
1 polymer ?
#
loop_
_entity_poly.entity_id
_entity_poly.type
_entity_poly.pdbx_seq_one_letter_code
_entity_poly.pdbx_strand_id
1 'polypeptide(L)'
;MFLLFSTLLLTNWRWQWLAGFLLMAGLASAGFFFAQLYFVVSAESFPTLNIIDVVRKGAFLSFLCVAIWRQQLEELKQSRTTIVLLSVGILLLIYLAIGPYIPGTSSFQYLKYQVFGHVIISVLGLILIEKLWSSTSPSGRWRLKFLCFGIGGIFIYELFLFSDAMLFHRLESQLMNVRGAVNAICVPLMAVSVARNPDWKMELFVSRQVVYHGTAVLAVGLYLIVMASVGYFVRNTEAEWGYALQIVFLFGAISVLFVLFFSTELRARLKIFITKHFYKNKYDYREEWLGFARTLASNMEENRIYTTIIKAVTDVIK
;
A
#
# COMPACT_ATOMS: atom_id res chain seq x y z
N MET A 1 18.19 16.33 4.19
CA MET A 1 18.25 14.92 3.69
C MET A 1 17.48 14.71 2.40
N PHE A 2 16.19 15.04 2.31
CA PHE A 2 15.46 14.92 1.04
C PHE A 2 16.08 15.68 -0.13
N LEU A 3 16.59 16.91 0.10
CA LEU A 3 17.33 17.65 -0.94
C LEU A 3 18.59 16.92 -1.39
N LEU A 4 19.36 16.33 -0.44
CA LEU A 4 20.54 15.53 -0.77
C LEU A 4 20.17 14.26 -1.56
N PHE A 5 19.06 13.62 -1.21
CA PHE A 5 18.52 12.48 -1.97
C PHE A 5 18.08 12.91 -3.37
N SER A 6 17.44 14.07 -3.51
CA SER A 6 17.07 14.62 -4.81
C SER A 6 18.29 15.00 -5.65
N THR A 7 19.34 15.57 -5.06
CA THR A 7 20.59 15.85 -5.79
C THR A 7 21.33 14.58 -6.19
N LEU A 8 21.27 13.52 -5.38
CA LEU A 8 21.84 12.21 -5.71
C LEU A 8 21.10 11.58 -6.91
N LEU A 9 19.77 11.69 -6.92
CA LEU A 9 18.95 11.25 -8.05
C LEU A 9 19.21 12.07 -9.33
N LEU A 10 19.49 13.37 -9.22
CA LEU A 10 19.86 14.23 -10.35
C LEU A 10 21.26 13.94 -10.90
N THR A 11 22.20 13.51 -10.05
CA THR A 11 23.57 13.18 -10.49
C THR A 11 23.67 11.80 -11.14
N ASN A 12 22.81 10.85 -10.74
CA ASN A 12 22.66 9.55 -11.39
C ASN A 12 21.59 9.55 -12.51
N TRP A 13 21.20 10.73 -13.00
CA TRP A 13 20.06 10.93 -13.91
C TRP A 13 20.34 10.44 -15.33
N ARG A 14 20.08 9.16 -15.57
CA ARG A 14 19.85 8.61 -16.91
C ARG A 14 18.35 8.53 -17.14
N TRP A 15 17.78 9.48 -17.91
CA TRP A 15 16.39 9.62 -18.39
C TRP A 15 15.43 8.40 -18.23
N GLN A 16 15.09 8.04 -17.00
CA GLN A 16 14.15 6.97 -16.69
C GLN A 16 13.05 7.53 -15.80
N TRP A 17 11.82 7.53 -16.32
CA TRP A 17 10.60 8.11 -15.72
C TRP A 17 10.40 7.75 -14.23
N LEU A 18 10.85 6.58 -13.78
CA LEU A 18 10.81 6.13 -12.38
C LEU A 18 11.62 7.00 -11.42
N ALA A 19 12.82 7.40 -11.81
CA ALA A 19 13.67 8.28 -11.01
C ALA A 19 13.04 9.68 -10.88
N GLY A 20 12.27 10.11 -11.89
CA GLY A 20 11.52 11.37 -11.86
C GLY A 20 10.40 11.39 -10.83
N PHE A 21 9.62 10.32 -10.69
CA PHE A 21 8.58 10.26 -9.65
C PHE A 21 9.17 10.20 -8.24
N LEU A 22 10.29 9.51 -8.03
CA LEU A 22 11.00 9.54 -6.75
C LEU A 22 11.64 10.89 -6.46
N LEU A 23 12.14 11.59 -7.47
CA LEU A 23 12.60 12.97 -7.35
C LEU A 23 11.46 13.89 -6.92
N MET A 24 10.30 13.79 -7.59
CA MET A 24 9.13 14.57 -7.22
C MET A 24 8.69 14.26 -5.78
N ALA A 25 8.68 12.99 -5.38
CA ALA A 25 8.38 12.60 -4.01
C ALA A 25 9.42 13.17 -3.03
N GLY A 26 10.70 13.14 -3.37
CA GLY A 26 11.79 13.71 -2.56
C GLY A 26 11.66 15.23 -2.41
N LEU A 27 11.44 15.95 -3.50
CA LEU A 27 11.26 17.40 -3.52
C LEU A 27 9.97 17.82 -2.77
N ALA A 28 8.85 17.12 -2.98
CA ALA A 28 7.60 17.37 -2.26
C ALA A 28 7.77 17.11 -0.75
N SER A 29 8.54 16.08 -0.38
CA SER A 29 8.83 15.80 1.03
C SER A 29 9.76 16.85 1.66
N ALA A 30 10.74 17.37 0.90
CA ALA A 30 11.54 18.52 1.33
C ALA A 30 10.66 19.75 1.52
N GLY A 31 9.79 20.06 0.55
CA GLY A 31 8.84 21.17 0.61
C GLY A 31 7.89 21.08 1.79
N PHE A 32 7.38 19.87 2.10
CA PHE A 32 6.55 19.64 3.29
C PHE A 32 7.28 20.00 4.57
N PHE A 33 8.54 19.59 4.69
CA PHE A 33 9.35 19.87 5.88
C PHE A 33 9.62 21.38 6.06
N PHE A 34 9.95 22.08 4.97
CA PHE A 34 10.12 23.53 5.00
C PHE A 34 8.82 24.26 5.35
N ALA A 35 7.69 23.83 4.78
CA ALA A 35 6.39 24.39 5.11
C ALA A 35 6.01 24.12 6.56
N GLN A 36 6.31 22.93 7.09
CA GLN A 36 6.03 22.59 8.50
C GLN A 36 6.90 23.41 9.47
N LEU A 37 8.18 23.62 9.13
CA LEU A 37 9.06 24.50 9.90
C LEU A 37 8.56 25.95 9.86
N TYR A 38 8.16 26.44 8.68
CA TYR A 38 7.60 27.78 8.53
C TYR A 38 6.34 27.94 9.37
N PHE A 39 5.41 26.99 9.35
CA PHE A 39 4.19 26.98 10.16
C PHE A 39 4.46 27.11 11.66
N VAL A 40 5.44 26.35 12.18
CA VAL A 40 5.82 26.42 13.60
C VAL A 40 6.33 27.81 13.99
N VAL A 41 6.94 28.54 13.05
CA VAL A 41 7.53 29.87 13.27
C VAL A 41 6.55 31.01 13.00
N SER A 42 5.70 30.90 11.96
CA SER A 42 4.82 31.99 11.50
C SER A 42 3.42 31.96 12.10
N ALA A 43 2.99 30.86 12.73
CA ALA A 43 1.65 30.66 13.26
C ALA A 43 0.50 30.88 12.24
N GLU A 44 0.81 30.95 10.95
CA GLU A 44 -0.17 31.11 9.87
C GLU A 44 -0.76 29.77 9.39
N SER A 45 -1.93 29.83 8.76
CA SER A 45 -2.94 28.78 8.64
C SER A 45 -2.54 27.40 8.03
N PHE A 46 -3.23 26.37 8.54
CA PHE A 46 -3.26 24.93 8.18
C PHE A 46 -3.41 24.50 6.68
N PRO A 47 -4.02 25.26 5.75
CA PRO A 47 -4.39 24.73 4.43
C PRO A 47 -3.23 24.41 3.49
N THR A 48 -2.17 25.22 3.49
CA THR A 48 -1.02 25.06 2.57
C THR A 48 -0.23 23.78 2.86
N LEU A 49 -0.12 23.40 4.14
CA LEU A 49 0.51 22.15 4.57
C LEU A 49 -0.23 20.91 4.05
N ASN A 50 -1.56 20.96 3.99
CA ASN A 50 -2.36 19.84 3.50
C ASN A 50 -2.10 19.59 2.01
N ILE A 51 -2.12 20.63 1.18
CA ILE A 51 -1.85 20.50 -0.25
C ILE A 51 -0.49 19.83 -0.49
N ILE A 52 0.56 20.27 0.22
CA ILE A 52 1.89 19.70 0.06
C ILE A 52 1.93 18.23 0.52
N ASP A 53 1.23 17.88 1.61
CA ASP A 53 1.13 16.49 2.09
C ASP A 53 0.41 15.59 1.07
N VAL A 54 -0.66 16.08 0.45
CA VAL A 54 -1.40 15.38 -0.61
C VAL A 54 -0.53 15.18 -1.84
N VAL A 55 0.18 16.21 -2.30
CA VAL A 55 1.11 16.11 -3.44
C VAL A 55 2.20 15.07 -3.15
N ARG A 56 2.77 15.09 -1.95
CA ARG A 56 3.78 14.11 -1.52
C ARG A 56 3.24 12.67 -1.59
N LYS A 57 2.07 12.42 -1.00
CA LYS A 57 1.40 11.10 -1.03
C LYS A 57 1.11 10.67 -2.47
N GLY A 58 0.61 11.58 -3.31
CA GLY A 58 0.38 11.34 -4.73
C GLY A 58 1.64 10.94 -5.49
N ALA A 59 2.77 11.58 -5.20
CA ALA A 59 4.05 11.25 -5.83
C ALA A 59 4.51 9.83 -5.46
N PHE A 60 4.39 9.43 -4.19
CA PHE A 60 4.74 8.06 -3.75
C PHE A 60 3.81 7.01 -4.37
N LEU A 61 2.49 7.24 -4.39
CA LEU A 61 1.55 6.31 -5.01
C LEU A 61 1.79 6.17 -6.51
N SER A 62 2.01 7.29 -7.21
CA SER A 62 2.31 7.30 -8.64
C SER A 62 3.60 6.53 -8.94
N PHE A 63 4.64 6.75 -8.13
CA PHE A 63 5.88 5.99 -8.23
C PHE A 63 5.65 4.48 -8.10
N LEU A 64 4.94 4.05 -7.05
CA LEU A 64 4.64 2.64 -6.83
C LEU A 64 3.84 2.03 -7.99
N CYS A 65 2.84 2.73 -8.50
CA CYS A 65 2.04 2.28 -9.64
C CYS A 65 2.87 2.14 -10.92
N VAL A 66 3.73 3.12 -11.24
CA VAL A 66 4.61 3.05 -12.41
C VAL A 66 5.65 1.92 -12.25
N ALA A 67 6.17 1.72 -11.05
CA ALA A 67 7.09 0.62 -10.74
C ALA A 67 6.42 -0.76 -10.94
N ILE A 68 5.17 -0.91 -10.51
CA ILE A 68 4.37 -2.12 -10.71
C ILE A 68 4.03 -2.31 -12.20
N TRP A 69 3.60 -1.25 -12.89
CA TRP A 69 3.21 -1.30 -14.31
C TRP A 69 4.36 -1.79 -15.18
N ARG A 70 5.58 -1.29 -14.96
CA ARG A 70 6.76 -1.74 -15.69
C ARG A 70 7.09 -3.21 -15.49
N GLN A 71 6.78 -3.78 -14.33
CA GLN A 71 6.98 -5.21 -14.07
C GLN A 71 5.90 -6.10 -14.72
N GLN A 72 4.73 -5.54 -15.05
CA GLN A 72 3.53 -6.30 -15.44
C GLN A 72 3.15 -6.17 -16.92
N LEU A 73 4.08 -5.75 -17.78
CA LEU A 73 3.83 -5.52 -19.22
C LEU A 73 3.27 -6.74 -19.98
N GLU A 74 3.31 -7.95 -19.42
CA GLU A 74 2.79 -9.17 -20.06
C GLU A 74 1.45 -9.71 -19.48
N GLU A 75 0.94 -9.21 -18.33
CA GLU A 75 -0.27 -9.75 -17.68
C GLU A 75 -1.46 -8.76 -17.64
N LEU A 76 -2.33 -8.83 -18.65
CA LEU A 76 -3.52 -7.97 -18.83
C LEU A 76 -4.47 -7.91 -17.62
N LYS A 77 -4.61 -9.00 -16.85
CA LYS A 77 -5.55 -9.08 -15.72
C LYS A 77 -5.03 -8.36 -14.47
N GLN A 78 -3.71 -8.31 -14.28
CA GLN A 78 -3.09 -7.68 -13.10
C GLN A 78 -3.03 -6.16 -13.23
N SER A 79 -2.88 -5.65 -14.47
CA SER A 79 -2.98 -4.23 -14.83
C SER A 79 -4.28 -3.57 -14.36
N ARG A 80 -5.45 -4.22 -14.52
CA ARG A 80 -6.76 -3.64 -14.17
C ARG A 80 -6.88 -3.29 -12.68
N THR A 81 -6.34 -4.14 -11.79
CA THR A 81 -6.42 -3.87 -10.34
C THR A 81 -5.54 -2.70 -9.91
N THR A 82 -4.39 -2.52 -10.56
CA THR A 82 -3.47 -1.41 -10.28
C THR A 82 -4.07 -0.09 -10.77
N ILE A 83 -4.73 -0.08 -11.93
CA ILE A 83 -5.47 1.08 -12.44
C ILE A 83 -6.59 1.49 -11.48
N VAL A 84 -7.39 0.52 -10.99
CA VAL A 84 -8.48 0.82 -10.04
C VAL A 84 -7.95 1.38 -8.72
N LEU A 85 -6.87 0.81 -8.18
CA LEU A 85 -6.26 1.35 -6.96
C LEU A 85 -5.71 2.77 -7.17
N LEU A 86 -5.13 3.04 -8.34
CA LEU A 86 -4.66 4.38 -8.71
C LEU A 86 -5.81 5.37 -8.83
N SER A 87 -6.90 5.01 -9.53
CA SER A 87 -8.04 5.91 -9.72
C SER A 87 -8.72 6.24 -8.40
N VAL A 88 -8.90 5.24 -7.53
CA VAL A 88 -9.41 5.43 -6.16
C VAL A 88 -8.45 6.33 -5.36
N GLY A 89 -7.14 6.08 -5.44
CA GLY A 89 -6.13 6.91 -4.79
C GLY A 89 -6.16 8.36 -5.25
N ILE A 90 -6.25 8.61 -6.57
CA ILE A 90 -6.31 9.97 -7.15
C ILE A 90 -7.60 10.69 -6.71
N LEU A 91 -8.75 10.03 -6.80
CA LEU A 91 -10.02 10.62 -6.35
C LEU A 91 -9.97 10.99 -4.87
N LEU A 92 -9.37 10.13 -4.04
CA LEU A 92 -9.20 10.40 -2.62
C LEU A 92 -8.23 11.55 -2.35
N LEU A 93 -7.13 11.66 -3.11
CA LEU A 93 -6.20 12.79 -2.99
C LEU A 93 -6.86 14.10 -3.40
N ILE A 94 -7.67 14.11 -4.46
CA ILE A 94 -8.46 15.28 -4.89
C ILE A 94 -9.41 15.71 -3.77
N TYR A 95 -10.12 14.74 -3.17
CA TYR A 95 -10.99 15.01 -2.02
C TYR A 95 -10.22 15.64 -0.84
N LEU A 96 -9.05 15.10 -0.51
CA LEU A 96 -8.22 15.60 0.59
C LEU A 96 -7.63 17.00 0.32
N ALA A 97 -7.33 17.32 -0.94
CA ALA A 97 -6.82 18.63 -1.33
C ALA A 97 -7.91 19.72 -1.33
N ILE A 98 -9.09 19.42 -1.87
CA ILE A 98 -10.17 20.40 -2.07
C ILE A 98 -10.99 20.56 -0.80
N GLY A 99 -11.15 19.49 -0.02
CA GLY A 99 -11.98 19.44 1.17
C GLY A 99 -11.90 20.64 2.12
N PRO A 100 -10.71 21.15 2.50
CA PRO A 100 -10.59 22.25 3.48
C PRO A 100 -11.17 23.56 2.97
N TYR A 101 -11.36 23.69 1.65
CA TYR A 101 -11.79 24.91 0.99
C TYR A 101 -13.28 24.92 0.67
N ILE A 102 -14.02 23.85 1.00
CA ILE A 102 -15.46 23.75 0.73
C ILE A 102 -16.24 24.47 1.85
N PRO A 103 -16.94 25.59 1.55
CA PRO A 103 -17.72 26.33 2.54
C PRO A 103 -18.91 25.50 3.05
N GLY A 104 -19.27 25.65 4.34
CA GLY A 104 -20.51 25.08 4.90
C GLY A 104 -20.40 23.72 5.58
N THR A 105 -19.19 23.16 5.73
CA THR A 105 -18.96 21.99 6.59
C THR A 105 -18.57 22.44 8.00
N SER A 106 -19.16 21.84 9.04
CA SER A 106 -18.72 22.10 10.41
C SER A 106 -17.26 21.63 10.58
N SER A 107 -16.41 22.47 11.17
CA SER A 107 -14.96 22.22 11.29
C SER A 107 -14.62 20.85 11.88
N PHE A 108 -15.48 20.35 12.78
CA PHE A 108 -15.34 19.05 13.41
C PHE A 108 -15.69 17.86 12.49
N GLN A 109 -16.76 17.95 11.71
CA GLN A 109 -17.10 16.89 10.74
C GLN A 109 -16.04 16.80 9.64
N TYR A 110 -15.54 17.95 9.19
CA TYR A 110 -14.49 18.03 8.18
C TYR A 110 -13.21 17.29 8.63
N LEU A 111 -12.73 17.57 9.85
CA LEU A 111 -11.54 16.91 10.41
C LEU A 111 -11.68 15.38 10.44
N LYS A 112 -12.86 14.86 10.80
CA LYS A 112 -13.13 13.41 10.84
C LYS A 112 -12.96 12.75 9.47
N TYR A 113 -13.62 13.29 8.44
CA TYR A 113 -13.55 12.71 7.10
C TYR A 113 -12.16 12.86 6.47
N GLN A 114 -11.47 13.97 6.76
CA GLN A 114 -10.10 14.19 6.32
C GLN A 114 -9.13 13.15 6.92
N VAL A 115 -9.20 12.94 8.24
CA VAL A 115 -8.38 11.93 8.93
C VAL A 115 -8.68 10.53 8.38
N PHE A 116 -9.96 10.20 8.18
CA PHE A 116 -10.36 8.91 7.60
C PHE A 116 -9.79 8.71 6.18
N GLY A 117 -9.83 9.74 5.34
CA GLY A 117 -9.21 9.69 4.01
C GLY A 117 -7.71 9.48 4.08
N HIS A 118 -7.02 10.05 5.06
CA HIS A 118 -5.60 9.77 5.30
C HIS A 118 -5.33 8.35 5.81
N VAL A 119 -6.22 7.74 6.58
CA VAL A 119 -6.09 6.30 6.90
C VAL A 119 -6.16 5.47 5.61
N ILE A 120 -7.17 5.71 4.76
CA ILE A 120 -7.35 4.97 3.51
C ILE A 120 -6.13 5.13 2.59
N ILE A 121 -5.59 6.36 2.43
CA ILE A 121 -4.42 6.57 1.57
C ILE A 121 -3.18 5.82 2.07
N SER A 122 -3.01 5.72 3.39
CA SER A 122 -1.93 4.94 4.00
C SER A 122 -2.12 3.44 3.75
N VAL A 123 -3.35 2.93 3.87
CA VAL A 123 -3.66 1.53 3.52
C VAL A 123 -3.38 1.26 2.04
N LEU A 124 -3.80 2.14 1.14
CA LEU A 124 -3.55 2.02 -0.31
C LEU A 124 -2.04 1.97 -0.61
N GLY A 125 -1.25 2.83 0.03
CA GLY A 125 0.21 2.80 -0.08
C GLY A 125 0.81 1.45 0.32
N LEU A 126 0.39 0.90 1.46
CA LEU A 126 0.85 -0.41 1.94
C LEU A 126 0.41 -1.57 1.02
N ILE A 127 -0.78 -1.51 0.44
CA ILE A 127 -1.25 -2.50 -0.55
C ILE A 127 -0.39 -2.45 -1.82
N LEU A 128 -0.08 -1.25 -2.33
CA LEU A 128 0.79 -1.10 -3.50
C LEU A 128 2.21 -1.61 -3.21
N ILE A 129 2.72 -1.41 -2.01
CA ILE A 129 4.01 -1.93 -1.58
C ILE A 129 4.00 -3.47 -1.52
N GLU A 130 2.94 -4.09 -0.97
CA GLU A 130 2.79 -5.54 -1.00
C GLU A 130 2.75 -6.06 -2.45
N LYS A 131 2.00 -5.39 -3.32
CA LYS A 131 1.94 -5.73 -4.75
C LYS A 131 3.32 -5.68 -5.40
N LEU A 132 4.07 -4.60 -5.19
CA LEU A 132 5.41 -4.43 -5.74
C LEU A 132 6.40 -5.47 -5.20
N TRP A 133 6.33 -5.78 -3.90
CA TRP A 133 7.20 -6.77 -3.28
C TRP A 133 6.92 -8.19 -3.76
N SER A 134 5.64 -8.55 -3.86
CA SER A 134 5.20 -9.89 -4.26
C SER A 134 5.44 -10.17 -5.74
N SER A 135 5.32 -9.16 -6.62
CA SER A 135 5.60 -9.30 -8.06
C SER A 135 7.10 -9.42 -8.38
N THR A 136 7.98 -9.15 -7.42
CA THR A 136 9.43 -9.19 -7.63
C THR A 136 10.01 -10.57 -7.36
N SER A 137 10.88 -11.07 -8.26
CA SER A 137 11.64 -12.32 -8.08
C SER A 137 12.56 -12.30 -6.85
N PRO A 138 12.93 -13.46 -6.30
CA PRO A 138 13.81 -13.55 -5.12
C PRO A 138 15.13 -12.79 -5.26
N SER A 139 15.75 -12.80 -6.45
CA SER A 139 16.99 -12.06 -6.75
C SER A 139 16.77 -10.54 -6.81
N GLY A 140 15.60 -10.09 -7.27
CA GLY A 140 15.21 -8.68 -7.29
C GLY A 140 14.80 -8.11 -5.92
N ARG A 141 14.28 -8.95 -5.01
CA ARG A 141 13.81 -8.52 -3.68
C ARG A 141 14.93 -7.91 -2.84
N TRP A 142 16.16 -8.43 -2.95
CA TRP A 142 17.32 -7.88 -2.24
C TRP A 142 17.62 -6.44 -2.63
N ARG A 143 17.32 -6.06 -3.87
CA ARG A 143 17.52 -4.70 -4.40
C ARG A 143 16.39 -3.76 -3.98
N LEU A 144 15.14 -4.23 -4.02
CA LEU A 144 13.97 -3.40 -3.67
C LEU A 144 13.69 -3.29 -2.17
N LYS A 145 14.28 -4.15 -1.32
CA LYS A 145 13.94 -4.20 0.11
C LYS A 145 14.08 -2.83 0.78
N PHE A 146 15.17 -2.11 0.53
CA PHE A 146 15.42 -0.83 1.19
C PHE A 146 14.46 0.26 0.74
N LEU A 147 14.09 0.26 -0.54
CA LEU A 147 13.06 1.15 -1.08
C LEU A 147 11.69 0.86 -0.47
N CYS A 148 11.28 -0.41 -0.44
CA CYS A 148 9.99 -0.80 0.13
C CYS A 148 9.93 -0.56 1.65
N PHE A 149 11.03 -0.78 2.38
CA PHE A 149 11.12 -0.42 3.79
C PHE A 149 11.06 1.09 4.03
N GLY A 150 11.73 1.89 3.19
CA GLY A 150 11.69 3.35 3.30
C GLY A 150 10.27 3.88 3.07
N ILE A 151 9.68 3.57 1.92
CA ILE A 151 8.32 4.03 1.58
C ILE A 151 7.28 3.42 2.54
N GLY A 152 7.45 2.15 2.89
CA GLY A 152 6.55 1.45 3.82
C GLY A 152 6.63 2.00 5.23
N GLY A 153 7.82 2.41 5.69
CA GLY A 153 8.01 3.12 6.96
C GLY A 153 7.26 4.46 7.02
N ILE A 154 7.21 5.19 5.90
CA ILE A 154 6.44 6.43 5.80
C ILE A 154 4.95 6.13 5.92
N PHE A 155 4.42 5.20 5.12
CA PHE A 155 2.98 4.90 5.13
C PHE A 155 2.51 4.22 6.42
N ILE A 156 3.33 3.38 7.06
CA ILE A 156 2.96 2.73 8.31
C ILE A 156 2.90 3.73 9.47
N TYR A 157 3.78 4.74 9.47
CA TYR A 157 3.73 5.81 10.44
C TYR A 157 2.50 6.70 10.22
N GLU A 158 2.18 7.01 8.96
CA GLU A 158 0.95 7.75 8.65
C GLU A 158 -0.30 6.97 9.06
N LEU A 159 -0.34 5.66 8.82
CA LEU A 159 -1.41 4.79 9.30
C LEU A 159 -1.57 4.91 10.83
N PHE A 160 -0.47 4.78 11.58
CA PHE A 160 -0.48 4.94 13.04
C PHE A 160 -1.00 6.32 13.46
N LEU A 161 -0.40 7.39 12.93
CA LEU A 161 -0.74 8.78 13.26
C LEU A 161 -2.23 9.10 13.02
N PHE A 162 -2.74 8.74 11.85
CA PHE A 162 -4.13 9.06 11.49
C PHE A 162 -5.14 8.12 12.14
N SER A 163 -4.76 6.88 12.47
CA SER A 163 -5.62 5.99 13.28
C SER A 163 -5.75 6.47 14.72
N ASP A 164 -4.66 6.98 15.31
CA ASP A 164 -4.69 7.64 16.63
C ASP A 164 -5.58 8.90 16.60
N ALA A 165 -5.39 9.75 15.59
CA ALA A 165 -6.20 10.96 15.44
C ALA A 165 -7.70 10.67 15.22
N MET A 166 -8.03 9.56 14.55
CA MET A 166 -9.41 9.13 14.34
C MET A 166 -10.09 8.70 15.64
N LEU A 167 -9.34 8.08 16.55
CA LEU A 167 -9.85 7.56 17.81
C LEU A 167 -10.10 8.68 18.82
N PHE A 168 -9.16 9.62 18.94
CA PHE A 168 -9.21 10.73 19.90
C PHE A 168 -9.74 12.05 19.33
N HIS A 169 -10.05 12.09 18.03
CA HIS A 169 -10.58 13.26 17.35
C HIS A 169 -9.66 14.49 17.45
N ARG A 170 -8.36 14.27 17.64
CA ARG A 170 -7.34 15.32 17.79
C ARG A 170 -6.07 14.91 17.06
N LEU A 171 -5.40 15.88 16.44
CA LEU A 171 -4.05 15.69 15.90
C LEU A 171 -3.05 16.09 16.97
N GLU A 172 -2.33 15.11 17.52
CA GLU A 172 -1.35 15.37 18.56
C GLU A 172 -0.08 16.01 17.96
N SER A 173 0.26 17.22 18.39
CA SER A 173 1.36 18.00 17.83
C SER A 173 2.71 17.29 17.95
N GLN A 174 2.92 16.55 19.03
CA GLN A 174 4.13 15.75 19.23
C GLN A 174 4.28 14.66 18.15
N LEU A 175 3.22 13.92 17.85
CA LEU A 175 3.22 12.90 16.79
C LEU A 175 3.34 13.54 15.39
N MET A 176 2.81 14.74 15.18
CA MET A 176 3.01 15.48 13.93
C MET A 176 4.48 15.89 13.74
N ASN A 177 5.17 16.30 14.80
CA ASN A 177 6.59 16.70 14.75
C ASN A 177 7.51 15.50 14.49
N VAL A 178 7.19 14.33 15.06
CA VAL A 178 7.96 13.09 14.86
C VAL A 178 7.95 12.62 13.39
N ARG A 179 6.98 13.03 12.55
CA ARG A 179 6.97 12.75 11.10
C ARG A 179 8.28 13.13 10.42
N GLY A 180 8.90 14.24 10.83
CA GLY A 180 10.18 14.69 10.28
C GLY A 180 11.31 13.70 10.56
N ALA A 181 11.39 13.21 11.79
CA ALA A 181 12.38 12.23 12.22
C ALA A 181 12.19 10.87 11.52
N VAL A 182 10.95 10.39 11.41
CA VAL A 182 10.63 9.14 10.69
C VAL A 182 11.08 9.24 9.23
N ASN A 183 10.74 10.33 8.56
CA ASN A 183 11.19 10.55 7.19
C ASN A 183 12.72 10.64 7.07
N ALA A 184 13.40 11.26 8.04
CA ALA A 184 14.87 11.33 8.05
C ALA A 184 15.53 9.93 8.15
N ILE A 185 14.87 8.95 8.78
CA ILE A 185 15.33 7.56 8.82
C ILE A 185 14.98 6.82 7.51
N CYS A 186 13.79 7.07 6.95
CA CYS A 186 13.33 6.41 5.73
C CYS A 186 14.10 6.83 4.47
N VAL A 187 14.52 8.10 4.38
CA VAL A 187 15.20 8.65 3.19
C VAL A 187 16.53 7.97 2.89
N PRO A 188 17.45 7.77 3.85
CA PRO A 188 18.68 7.02 3.61
C PRO A 188 18.43 5.60 3.10
N LEU A 189 17.41 4.91 3.58
CA LEU A 189 17.05 3.58 3.09
C LEU A 189 16.68 3.63 1.60
N MET A 190 15.88 4.62 1.21
CA MET A 190 15.56 4.87 -0.19
C MET A 190 16.81 5.24 -1.00
N ALA A 191 17.67 6.12 -0.48
CA ALA A 191 18.93 6.54 -1.10
C ALA A 191 19.86 5.36 -1.39
N VAL A 192 20.03 4.45 -0.44
CA VAL A 192 20.83 3.23 -0.61
C VAL A 192 20.26 2.35 -1.72
N SER A 193 18.93 2.23 -1.81
CA SER A 193 18.28 1.44 -2.86
C SER A 193 18.52 2.01 -4.26
N VAL A 194 18.52 3.33 -4.38
CA VAL A 194 18.79 4.05 -5.64
C VAL A 194 20.27 3.96 -6.00
N ALA A 195 21.17 4.22 -5.04
CA ALA A 195 22.61 4.20 -5.26
C ALA A 195 23.12 2.81 -5.67
N ARG A 196 22.49 1.74 -5.16
CA ARG A 196 22.82 0.35 -5.53
C ARG A 196 22.29 -0.07 -6.91
N ASN A 197 21.48 0.75 -7.58
CA ASN A 197 20.91 0.46 -8.91
C ASN A 197 21.06 1.64 -9.88
N PRO A 198 22.28 1.99 -10.31
CA PRO A 198 22.52 3.15 -11.19
C PRO A 198 21.87 3.00 -12.56
N ASP A 199 21.84 1.79 -13.11
CA ASP A 199 21.31 1.58 -14.47
C ASP A 199 19.79 1.54 -14.53
N TRP A 200 19.08 1.43 -13.39
CA TRP A 200 17.62 1.24 -13.31
C TRP A 200 17.05 0.21 -14.31
N LYS A 201 17.92 -0.63 -14.89
CA LYS A 201 17.62 -1.83 -15.65
C LYS A 201 17.12 -2.84 -14.63
N MET A 202 15.91 -2.60 -14.20
CA MET A 202 15.10 -3.57 -13.49
C MET A 202 14.75 -4.67 -14.49
N GLU A 203 15.75 -5.46 -14.90
CA GLU A 203 15.59 -6.83 -15.35
C GLU A 203 15.17 -7.64 -14.11
N LEU A 204 14.01 -7.27 -13.59
CA LEU A 204 13.34 -7.96 -12.50
C LEU A 204 12.60 -9.08 -13.17
N PHE A 205 13.31 -10.20 -13.31
CA PHE A 205 12.74 -11.45 -13.76
C PHE A 205 11.41 -11.68 -13.04
N VAL A 206 10.38 -11.94 -13.84
CA VAL A 206 9.02 -12.18 -13.37
C VAL A 206 9.00 -13.52 -12.65
N SER A 207 8.70 -13.51 -11.36
CA SER A 207 8.33 -14.75 -10.67
C SER A 207 6.90 -15.09 -11.10
N ARG A 208 6.73 -16.15 -11.91
CA ARG A 208 5.44 -16.65 -12.44
C ARG A 208 4.48 -17.21 -11.39
N GLN A 209 4.66 -16.87 -10.12
CA GLN A 209 3.73 -17.26 -9.06
C GLN A 209 2.88 -16.06 -8.70
N VAL A 210 1.70 -16.00 -9.32
CA VAL A 210 0.62 -15.09 -8.95
C VAL A 210 0.18 -15.44 -7.52
N VAL A 211 0.75 -14.75 -6.54
CA VAL A 211 0.28 -14.80 -5.16
C VAL A 211 -0.83 -13.76 -5.02
N TYR A 212 -1.97 -14.19 -4.49
CA TYR A 212 -3.08 -13.31 -4.15
C TYR A 212 -2.61 -12.21 -3.19
N HIS A 213 -2.91 -10.96 -3.54
CA HIS A 213 -2.59 -9.75 -2.77
C HIS A 213 -3.67 -9.54 -1.69
N GLY A 214 -3.29 -9.59 -0.42
CA GLY A 214 -4.27 -9.50 0.68
C GLY A 214 -3.66 -9.53 2.08
N THR A 215 -2.35 -9.74 2.21
CA THR A 215 -1.66 -9.74 3.50
C THR A 215 -1.66 -8.35 4.11
N ALA A 216 -1.44 -7.29 3.31
CA ALA A 216 -1.47 -5.91 3.77
C ALA A 216 -2.85 -5.55 4.29
N VAL A 217 -3.90 -5.85 3.52
CA VAL A 217 -5.29 -5.58 3.93
C VAL A 217 -5.61 -6.27 5.25
N LEU A 218 -5.23 -7.53 5.41
CA LEU A 218 -5.50 -8.28 6.63
C LEU A 218 -4.66 -7.83 7.82
N ALA A 219 -3.36 -7.60 7.64
CA ALA A 219 -2.48 -7.18 8.71
C ALA A 219 -2.86 -5.77 9.21
N VAL A 220 -3.15 -4.86 8.28
CA VAL A 220 -3.66 -3.52 8.61
C VAL A 220 -5.05 -3.60 9.23
N GLY A 221 -5.95 -4.43 8.68
CA GLY A 221 -7.29 -4.62 9.24
C GLY A 221 -7.25 -5.14 10.68
N LEU A 222 -6.42 -6.15 10.96
CA LEU A 222 -6.22 -6.68 12.31
C LEU A 222 -5.65 -5.61 13.25
N TYR A 223 -4.64 -4.87 12.79
CA TYR A 223 -4.07 -3.74 13.54
C TYR A 223 -5.15 -2.71 13.91
N LEU A 224 -5.98 -2.30 12.94
CA LEU A 224 -7.04 -1.32 13.16
C LEU A 224 -8.12 -1.85 14.11
N ILE A 225 -8.48 -3.13 14.02
CA ILE A 225 -9.43 -3.74 14.95
C ILE A 225 -8.87 -3.72 16.37
N VAL A 226 -7.63 -4.16 16.58
CA VAL A 226 -6.99 -4.15 17.91
C VAL A 226 -6.91 -2.73 18.46
N MET A 227 -6.47 -1.77 17.65
CA MET A 227 -6.37 -0.36 18.04
C MET A 227 -7.74 0.24 18.37
N ALA A 228 -8.76 -0.05 17.58
CA ALA A 228 -10.12 0.40 17.84
C ALA A 228 -10.71 -0.24 19.11
N SER A 229 -10.46 -1.53 19.36
CA SER A 229 -10.92 -2.21 20.58
C SER A 229 -10.29 -1.61 21.83
N VAL A 230 -8.96 -1.49 21.87
CA VAL A 230 -8.25 -0.90 23.02
C VAL A 230 -8.65 0.56 23.19
N GLY A 231 -8.75 1.31 22.08
CA GLY A 231 -9.20 2.68 22.09
C GLY A 231 -10.61 2.86 22.65
N TYR A 232 -11.52 1.96 22.32
CA TYR A 232 -12.87 1.91 22.88
C TYR A 232 -12.82 1.68 24.40
N PHE A 233 -12.02 0.71 24.87
CA PHE A 233 -11.87 0.47 26.30
C PHE A 233 -11.30 1.70 27.03
N VAL A 234 -10.23 2.30 26.50
CA VAL A 234 -9.60 3.47 27.11
C VAL A 234 -10.52 4.66 27.15
N ARG A 235 -11.37 4.87 26.13
CA ARG A 235 -12.36 5.96 26.12
C ARG A 235 -13.48 5.78 27.15
N ASN A 236 -13.81 4.53 27.48
CA ASN A 236 -14.89 4.20 28.40
C ASN A 236 -14.42 4.15 29.85
N THR A 237 -13.15 3.82 30.07
CA THR A 237 -12.47 4.02 31.35
C THR A 237 -12.05 5.48 31.47
N GLU A 238 -12.02 6.08 32.66
CA GLU A 238 -11.37 7.39 32.86
C GLU A 238 -9.82 7.31 32.74
N ALA A 239 -9.31 6.27 32.08
CA ALA A 239 -7.90 6.04 31.87
C ALA A 239 -7.36 7.02 30.84
N GLU A 240 -6.20 7.60 31.14
CA GLU A 240 -5.51 8.45 30.20
C GLU A 240 -4.94 7.62 29.04
N TRP A 241 -5.18 8.07 27.80
CA TRP A 241 -4.44 7.57 26.64
C TRP A 241 -2.99 8.05 26.75
N GLY A 242 -2.18 7.28 27.48
CA GLY A 242 -0.81 7.63 27.80
C GLY A 242 0.18 7.28 26.69
N TYR A 243 1.37 7.88 26.78
CA TYR A 243 2.51 7.62 25.90
C TYR A 243 2.85 6.13 25.75
N ALA A 244 2.62 5.33 26.79
CA ALA A 244 2.86 3.88 26.74
C ALA A 244 2.01 3.20 25.65
N LEU A 245 0.72 3.55 25.53
CA LEU A 245 -0.17 2.99 24.51
C LEU A 245 0.25 3.44 23.11
N GLN A 246 0.60 4.72 22.95
CA GLN A 246 1.12 5.24 21.68
C GLN A 246 2.36 4.46 21.21
N ILE A 247 3.30 4.17 22.12
CA ILE A 247 4.52 3.39 21.81
C ILE A 247 4.16 1.95 21.43
N VAL A 248 3.26 1.29 22.16
CA VAL A 248 2.81 -0.07 21.87
C VAL A 248 2.14 -0.15 20.50
N PHE A 249 1.26 0.81 20.16
CA PHE A 249 0.60 0.86 18.85
C PHE A 249 1.56 1.20 17.73
N LEU A 250 2.51 2.11 17.95
CA LEU A 250 3.57 2.39 16.98
C LEU A 250 4.42 1.14 16.71
N PHE A 251 4.80 0.41 17.76
CA PHE A 251 5.50 -0.86 17.63
C PHE A 251 4.66 -1.92 16.90
N GLY A 252 3.36 -1.97 17.18
CA GLY A 252 2.41 -2.84 16.47
C GLY A 252 2.34 -2.50 14.97
N ALA A 253 2.28 -1.22 14.62
CA ALA A 253 2.29 -0.76 13.24
C ALA A 253 3.61 -1.15 12.55
N ILE A 254 4.76 -0.91 13.18
CA ILE A 254 6.07 -1.36 12.67
C ILE A 254 6.09 -2.88 12.49
N SER A 255 5.53 -3.65 13.43
CA SER A 255 5.43 -5.11 13.34
C SER A 255 4.62 -5.57 12.13
N VAL A 256 3.53 -4.87 11.78
CA VAL A 256 2.79 -5.10 10.52
C VAL A 256 3.73 -4.97 9.33
N LEU A 257 4.54 -3.92 9.28
CA LEU A 257 5.50 -3.72 8.20
C LEU A 257 6.50 -4.89 8.10
N PHE A 258 7.04 -5.36 9.23
CA PHE A 258 7.95 -6.51 9.26
C PHE A 258 7.28 -7.79 8.75
N VAL A 259 6.04 -8.05 9.16
CA VAL A 259 5.25 -9.20 8.69
C VAL A 259 5.09 -9.15 7.17
N LEU A 260 4.78 -7.98 6.62
CA LEU A 260 4.58 -7.77 5.17
C LEU A 260 5.84 -8.02 4.34
N PHE A 261 7.04 -7.89 4.92
CA PHE A 261 8.29 -8.07 4.18
C PHE A 261 9.00 -9.39 4.45
N PHE A 262 9.04 -9.85 5.70
CA PHE A 262 9.87 -11.00 6.07
C PHE A 262 9.11 -12.32 6.10
N SER A 263 7.81 -12.32 6.39
CA SER A 263 7.14 -13.59 6.65
C SER A 263 6.56 -14.21 5.39
N THR A 264 7.38 -14.96 4.65
CA THR A 264 6.94 -15.82 3.54
C THR A 264 6.08 -16.98 4.05
N GLU A 265 6.43 -17.55 5.20
CA GLU A 265 5.72 -18.67 5.81
C GLU A 265 4.36 -18.26 6.41
N LEU A 266 4.29 -17.13 7.15
CA LEU A 266 3.01 -16.61 7.65
C LEU A 266 2.10 -16.22 6.50
N ARG A 267 2.63 -15.65 5.41
CA ARG A 267 1.87 -15.38 4.19
C ARG A 267 1.25 -16.66 3.61
N ALA A 268 2.02 -17.74 3.56
CA ALA A 268 1.51 -19.04 3.09
C ALA A 268 0.41 -19.60 4.02
N ARG A 269 0.58 -19.51 5.34
CA ARG A 269 -0.40 -20.00 6.33
C ARG A 269 -1.69 -19.16 6.32
N LEU A 270 -1.56 -17.83 6.29
CA LEU A 270 -2.69 -16.91 6.19
C LEU A 270 -3.47 -17.14 4.90
N LYS A 271 -2.78 -17.34 3.77
CA LYS A 271 -3.41 -17.71 2.50
C LYS A 271 -4.30 -18.94 2.67
N ILE A 272 -3.75 -20.03 3.22
CA ILE A 272 -4.50 -21.28 3.42
C ILE A 272 -5.70 -21.03 4.33
N PHE A 273 -5.53 -20.25 5.40
CA PHE A 273 -6.62 -19.92 6.32
C PHE A 273 -7.75 -19.15 5.62
N ILE A 274 -7.44 -18.08 4.89
CA ILE A 274 -8.44 -17.27 4.17
C ILE A 274 -9.13 -18.09 3.09
N THR A 275 -8.37 -18.85 2.30
CA THR A 275 -8.93 -19.69 1.25
C THR A 275 -9.89 -20.73 1.84
N LYS A 276 -9.56 -21.32 3.00
CA LYS A 276 -10.44 -22.29 3.67
C LYS A 276 -11.72 -21.66 4.23
N HIS A 277 -11.65 -20.47 4.82
CA HIS A 277 -12.76 -19.90 5.60
C HIS A 277 -13.61 -18.88 4.83
N PHE A 278 -13.00 -18.11 3.92
CA PHE A 278 -13.68 -17.01 3.21
C PHE A 278 -13.95 -17.32 1.74
N TYR A 279 -13.17 -18.19 1.10
CA TYR A 279 -13.40 -18.63 -0.28
C TYR A 279 -14.00 -20.03 -0.31
N LYS A 280 -15.28 -20.14 0.03
CA LYS A 280 -16.05 -21.35 -0.25
C LYS A 280 -16.38 -21.37 -1.75
N ASN A 281 -15.76 -22.30 -2.50
CA ASN A 281 -16.00 -22.60 -3.92
C ASN A 281 -15.95 -21.40 -4.89
N LYS A 282 -14.74 -20.97 -5.32
CA LYS A 282 -14.62 -20.20 -6.56
C LYS A 282 -14.58 -21.08 -7.82
N TYR A 283 -14.26 -22.36 -7.63
CA TYR A 283 -14.43 -23.41 -8.63
C TYR A 283 -15.13 -24.53 -7.88
N ASP A 284 -16.42 -24.74 -8.14
CA ASP A 284 -17.03 -25.97 -7.70
C ASP A 284 -16.48 -27.07 -8.63
N TYR A 285 -15.31 -27.60 -8.30
CA TYR A 285 -14.66 -28.67 -9.05
C TYR A 285 -15.61 -29.85 -9.25
N ARG A 286 -16.62 -29.99 -8.37
CA ARG A 286 -17.70 -30.95 -8.47
C ARG A 286 -18.61 -30.66 -9.66
N GLU A 287 -18.96 -29.41 -9.93
CA GLU A 287 -19.78 -29.04 -11.09
C GLU A 287 -19.00 -29.21 -12.40
N GLU A 288 -17.73 -28.81 -12.44
CA GLU A 288 -16.85 -29.04 -13.61
C GLU A 288 -16.65 -30.54 -13.85
N TRP A 289 -16.45 -31.34 -12.79
CA TRP A 289 -16.29 -32.79 -12.89
C TRP A 289 -17.59 -33.49 -13.29
N LEU A 290 -18.75 -33.02 -12.80
CA LEU A 290 -20.07 -33.52 -13.22
C LEU A 290 -20.37 -33.12 -14.67
N GLY A 291 -19.98 -31.93 -15.11
CA GLY A 291 -20.08 -31.47 -16.50
C GLY A 291 -19.21 -32.30 -17.44
N PHE A 292 -17.96 -32.58 -17.04
CA PHE A 292 -17.05 -33.48 -17.75
C PHE A 292 -17.62 -34.90 -17.84
N ALA A 293 -18.08 -35.46 -16.72
CA ALA A 293 -18.65 -36.81 -16.67
C ALA A 293 -19.94 -36.94 -17.49
N ARG A 294 -20.82 -35.93 -17.48
CA ARG A 294 -22.03 -35.90 -18.32
C ARG A 294 -21.68 -35.83 -19.80
N THR A 295 -20.70 -35.01 -20.18
CA THR A 295 -20.26 -34.86 -21.57
C THR A 295 -19.61 -36.15 -22.11
N LEU A 296 -18.88 -36.88 -21.25
CA LEU A 296 -18.37 -38.20 -21.58
C LEU A 296 -19.50 -39.22 -21.70
N ALA A 297 -20.43 -39.25 -20.75
CA ALA A 297 -21.50 -40.25 -20.69
C ALA A 297 -22.52 -40.10 -21.84
N SER A 298 -22.83 -38.87 -22.27
CA SER A 298 -23.84 -38.62 -23.31
C SER A 298 -23.38 -38.93 -24.74
N ASN A 299 -22.06 -39.05 -24.97
CA ASN A 299 -21.49 -39.17 -26.33
C ASN A 299 -20.66 -40.45 -26.53
N MET A 300 -20.81 -41.46 -25.65
CA MET A 300 -20.24 -42.80 -25.86
C MET A 300 -21.12 -43.69 -26.76
N GLU A 301 -22.34 -43.28 -27.08
CA GLU A 301 -23.24 -44.03 -27.98
C GLU A 301 -22.93 -43.79 -29.48
N GLU A 302 -22.25 -42.69 -29.83
CA GLU A 302 -21.75 -42.44 -31.18
C GLU A 302 -20.27 -42.82 -31.27
N ASN A 303 -19.86 -43.47 -32.36
CA ASN A 303 -18.52 -44.00 -32.65
C ASN A 303 -17.45 -42.87 -32.87
N ARG A 304 -17.41 -41.88 -31.98
CA ARG A 304 -16.73 -40.58 -32.07
C ARG A 304 -16.03 -40.20 -30.75
N ILE A 305 -15.52 -41.21 -30.05
CA ILE A 305 -14.85 -41.11 -28.73
C ILE A 305 -13.77 -40.01 -28.71
N TYR A 306 -12.95 -39.91 -29.76
CA TYR A 306 -11.86 -38.94 -29.83
C TYR A 306 -12.33 -37.48 -29.85
N THR A 307 -13.40 -37.16 -30.60
CA THR A 307 -13.95 -35.80 -30.65
C THR A 307 -14.66 -35.41 -29.34
N THR A 308 -15.27 -36.36 -28.66
CA THR A 308 -15.90 -36.15 -27.35
C THR A 308 -14.88 -35.80 -26.27
N ILE A 309 -13.75 -36.54 -26.23
CA ILE A 309 -12.67 -36.29 -25.27
C ILE A 309 -12.07 -34.91 -25.51
N ILE A 310 -11.80 -34.54 -26.76
CA ILE A 310 -11.25 -33.22 -27.10
C ILE A 310 -12.21 -32.11 -26.68
N LYS A 311 -13.52 -32.27 -26.91
CA LYS A 311 -14.54 -31.28 -26.56
C LYS A 311 -14.70 -31.12 -25.04
N ALA A 312 -14.73 -32.22 -24.30
CA ALA A 312 -14.82 -32.22 -22.84
C ALA A 312 -13.58 -31.58 -22.17
N VAL A 313 -12.39 -31.82 -22.71
CA VAL A 313 -11.15 -31.17 -22.24
C VAL A 313 -11.14 -29.68 -22.58
N THR A 314 -11.66 -29.30 -23.75
CA THR A 314 -11.70 -27.90 -24.20
C THR A 314 -12.67 -27.05 -23.36
N ASP A 315 -13.77 -27.62 -22.89
CA ASP A 315 -14.74 -26.89 -22.06
C ASP A 315 -14.28 -26.71 -20.59
N VAL A 316 -13.46 -27.63 -20.05
CA VAL A 316 -12.91 -27.53 -18.67
C VAL A 316 -11.76 -26.51 -18.55
N ILE A 317 -11.10 -26.15 -19.66
CA ILE A 317 -9.90 -25.29 -19.67
C ILE A 317 -10.24 -23.79 -19.83
N LYS A 318 -11.52 -23.41 -19.98
CA LYS A 318 -11.97 -22.00 -20.11
C LYS A 318 -11.86 -21.18 -18.81
#